data_AF-A0A9Q1C725-F1
#
_entry.id   AF-A0A9Q1C725-F1
#
_cell.length_a   1.000
_cell.length_b   1.000
_cell.length_c   1.000
_cell.angle_alpha   90.00
_cell.angle_beta   90.00
_cell.angle_gamma   90.00
#
_symmetry.space_group_name_H-M   'P 1'
#
loop_
_entity.id
_entity.type
_entity.pdbx_description
1 polymer ?
#
loop_
_entity_poly.entity_id
_entity_poly.type
_entity_poly.pdbx_seq_one_letter_code
_entity_poly.pdbx_strand_id
1 'polypeptide(L)'
;MSRVTIATALFILNIVGEIVHVASVTCRDMNGLDVDWYYIYKLPKITSNQNPLINEGIGFYYLDYNQQSFQLSTAAMNESSQPVAQTLQEIYNSPSENVAHIMYNDHPPDEEYQWSYGHTKGVVAYDRNNGFWMIHSVPRFPRRFGPYAWADNGRRYGQSVLCVSFKSPEMENIAKQLLYNYPCVYGSNLPSNLLEIAPTFQEVVSGSHVPGAPFYKQVTLRSRGGQQFTHYAKHNHFGKDLYAKLVAEDLERDLYVETWKRNTPLPSDCSAQHHAYNILEIKFPSTDQFSYREDHSKWAISDQSANVICIGDINRERDQFDRGGGTLCANLPNVWQEYKDLIAQYEPCP
;
A
#
# COMPACT_ATOMS: atom_id res chain seq x y z
N MET A 1 74.71 -14.28 39.44
CA MET A 1 73.23 -14.34 39.44
C MET A 1 72.71 -13.03 38.87
N SER A 2 72.26 -13.01 37.61
CA SER A 2 71.46 -11.91 37.08
C SER A 2 70.32 -12.54 36.29
N ARG A 3 69.09 -12.36 36.76
CA ARG A 3 67.86 -12.79 36.07
C ARG A 3 67.44 -11.68 35.13
N VAL A 4 67.32 -12.00 33.84
CA VAL A 4 66.68 -11.14 32.84
C VAL A 4 65.20 -11.54 32.79
N THR A 5 64.32 -10.61 33.11
CA THR A 5 62.87 -10.79 33.01
C THR A 5 62.42 -10.21 31.68
N ILE A 6 61.96 -11.05 30.76
CA ILE A 6 61.36 -10.61 29.50
C ILE A 6 59.86 -10.43 29.73
N ALA A 7 59.39 -9.18 29.66
CA ALA A 7 57.97 -8.87 29.68
C ALA A 7 57.41 -8.97 28.25
N THR A 8 56.51 -9.92 28.01
CA THR A 8 55.80 -10.06 26.75
C THR A 8 54.56 -9.16 26.79
N ALA A 9 54.53 -8.10 25.98
CA ALA A 9 53.36 -7.24 25.83
C ALA A 9 52.38 -7.90 24.84
N LEU A 10 51.18 -8.24 25.31
CA LEU A 10 50.09 -8.76 24.49
C LEU A 10 49.32 -7.58 23.88
N PHE A 11 49.47 -7.34 22.58
CA PHE A 11 48.64 -6.37 21.85
C PHE A 11 47.29 -7.02 21.51
N ILE A 12 46.23 -6.62 22.19
CA ILE A 12 44.85 -6.96 21.83
C ILE A 12 44.41 -5.98 20.75
N LEU A 13 44.35 -6.46 19.51
CA LEU A 13 43.80 -5.71 18.38
C LEU A 13 42.27 -5.73 18.50
N ASN A 14 41.67 -4.67 19.03
CA ASN A 14 40.21 -4.47 18.98
C ASN A 14 39.82 -4.11 17.55
N ILE A 15 39.50 -5.11 16.73
CA ILE A 15 38.82 -4.89 15.44
C ILE A 15 37.36 -4.57 15.78
N VAL A 16 37.05 -3.29 15.94
CA VAL A 16 35.67 -2.81 15.84
C VAL A 16 35.33 -2.85 14.36
N GLY A 17 34.80 -3.97 13.89
CA GLY A 17 34.18 -4.03 12.58
C GLY A 17 32.96 -3.12 12.61
N GLU A 18 33.01 -2.00 11.89
CA GLU A 18 31.78 -1.33 11.50
C GLU A 18 30.96 -2.35 10.70
N ILE A 19 29.90 -2.87 11.31
CA ILE A 19 28.87 -3.58 10.57
C ILE A 19 28.27 -2.51 9.67
N VAL A 20 28.73 -2.43 8.43
CA VAL A 20 28.00 -1.76 7.35
C VAL A 20 26.71 -2.55 7.23
N HIS A 21 25.68 -2.10 7.93
CA HIS A 21 24.34 -2.58 7.72
C HIS A 21 23.97 -2.12 6.31
N VAL A 22 24.14 -3.01 5.34
CA VAL A 22 23.58 -2.80 4.01
C VAL A 22 22.08 -2.68 4.26
N ALA A 23 21.56 -1.45 4.19
CA ALA A 23 20.15 -1.17 4.42
C ALA A 23 19.35 -2.08 3.49
N SER A 24 18.46 -2.90 4.07
CA SER A 24 17.59 -3.75 3.27
C SER A 24 16.34 -2.99 2.91
N VAL A 25 15.92 -3.12 1.65
CA VAL A 25 14.73 -2.46 1.13
C VAL A 25 13.50 -3.17 1.67
N THR A 26 12.88 -2.59 2.70
CA THR A 26 11.68 -3.15 3.33
C THR A 26 10.75 -2.05 3.87
N CYS A 27 9.52 -2.40 4.25
CA CYS A 27 8.65 -1.46 4.96
C CYS A 27 9.28 -1.10 6.31
N ARG A 28 9.25 0.20 6.66
CA ARG A 28 9.74 0.72 7.94
C ARG A 28 8.58 1.11 8.85
N ASP A 29 8.66 0.79 10.14
CA ASP A 29 7.65 1.14 11.14
C ASP A 29 7.78 2.59 11.66
N MET A 30 6.99 2.94 12.69
CA MET A 30 7.00 4.26 13.34
C MET A 30 8.35 4.62 14.00
N ASN A 31 9.23 3.65 14.22
CA ASN A 31 10.56 3.83 14.80
C ASN A 31 11.67 3.73 13.74
N GLY A 32 11.32 3.62 12.46
CA GLY A 32 12.28 3.42 11.36
C GLY A 32 12.89 2.02 11.31
N LEU A 33 12.30 1.04 12.00
CA LEU A 33 12.75 -0.35 12.01
C LEU A 33 12.03 -1.17 10.94
N ASP A 34 12.66 -2.26 10.48
CA ASP A 34 12.04 -3.18 9.53
C ASP A 34 10.75 -3.80 10.09
N VAL A 35 9.67 -3.76 9.30
CA VAL A 35 8.39 -4.40 9.65
C VAL A 35 7.86 -5.23 8.48
N ASP A 36 7.11 -6.28 8.78
CA ASP A 36 6.61 -7.19 7.76
C ASP A 36 5.51 -6.54 6.90
N TRP A 37 4.60 -5.81 7.54
CA TRP A 37 3.58 -5.00 6.89
C TRP A 37 3.03 -3.97 7.85
N TYR A 38 2.47 -2.88 7.30
CA TYR A 38 1.72 -1.89 8.07
C TYR A 38 0.54 -1.34 7.28
N TYR A 39 -0.44 -0.82 8.02
CA TYR A 39 -1.59 -0.11 7.51
C TYR A 39 -1.63 1.30 8.10
N ILE A 40 -1.88 2.28 7.24
CA ILE A 40 -2.14 3.66 7.65
C ILE A 40 -3.49 4.08 7.12
N TYR A 41 -4.26 4.72 7.99
CA TYR A 41 -5.46 5.46 7.65
C TYR A 41 -5.27 6.93 8.00
N LYS A 42 -5.00 7.76 7.00
CA LYS A 42 -4.95 9.22 7.18
C LYS A 42 -6.37 9.75 7.23
N LEU A 43 -6.72 10.47 8.28
CA LEU A 43 -8.07 11.02 8.47
C LEU A 43 -8.31 12.24 7.57
N PRO A 44 -9.55 12.50 7.12
CA PRO A 44 -9.87 13.73 6.41
C PRO A 44 -9.57 14.98 7.26
N LYS A 45 -9.51 16.14 6.60
CA LYS A 45 -9.36 17.41 7.29
C LYS A 45 -10.66 17.76 8.02
N ILE A 46 -10.68 17.67 9.35
CA ILE A 46 -11.85 17.97 10.19
C ILE A 46 -11.57 19.23 11.01
N THR A 47 -11.93 20.41 10.48
CA THR A 47 -11.57 21.71 11.06
C THR A 47 -12.18 22.01 12.43
N SER A 48 -13.19 21.23 12.85
CA SER A 48 -13.79 21.30 14.19
C SER A 48 -13.07 20.42 15.22
N ASN A 49 -12.17 19.52 14.79
CA ASN A 49 -11.48 18.61 15.68
C ASN A 49 -10.45 19.34 16.54
N GLN A 50 -10.35 18.95 17.82
CA GLN A 50 -9.44 19.54 18.79
C GLN A 50 -7.99 19.06 18.63
N ASN A 51 -7.77 17.89 18.02
CA ASN A 51 -6.44 17.41 17.69
C ASN A 51 -5.91 18.21 16.48
N PRO A 52 -4.78 18.93 16.61
CA PRO A 52 -4.27 19.79 15.53
C PRO A 52 -3.91 19.02 14.25
N LEU A 53 -3.43 17.78 14.37
CA LEU A 53 -3.06 16.97 13.19
C LEU A 53 -4.31 16.58 12.38
N ILE A 54 -5.39 16.20 13.07
CA ILE A 54 -6.68 15.89 12.43
C ILE A 54 -7.30 17.16 11.85
N ASN A 55 -7.22 18.27 12.60
CA ASN A 55 -7.69 19.59 12.17
C ASN A 55 -7.06 20.03 10.85
N GLU A 56 -5.78 19.74 10.67
CA GLU A 56 -5.01 20.09 9.47
C GLU A 56 -5.05 19.03 8.36
N GLY A 57 -5.65 17.87 8.61
CA GLY A 57 -5.74 16.77 7.65
C GLY A 57 -4.41 16.03 7.43
N ILE A 58 -3.54 16.02 8.43
CA ILE A 58 -2.24 15.33 8.46
C ILE A 58 -2.14 14.29 9.59
N GLY A 59 -3.19 14.15 10.40
CA GLY A 59 -3.33 13.10 11.40
C GLY A 59 -3.71 11.77 10.77
N PHE A 60 -3.19 10.68 11.32
CA PHE A 60 -3.43 9.33 10.82
C PHE A 60 -3.43 8.31 11.94
N TYR A 61 -4.17 7.22 11.73
CA TYR A 61 -4.08 6.00 12.50
C TYR A 61 -3.09 5.04 11.84
N TYR A 62 -2.35 4.31 12.66
CA TYR A 62 -1.35 3.33 12.26
C TYR A 62 -1.57 2.01 13.00
N LEU A 63 -1.38 0.91 12.29
CA LEU A 63 -1.20 -0.42 12.86
C LEU A 63 -0.20 -1.20 12.01
N ASP A 64 0.41 -2.22 12.59
CA ASP A 64 1.37 -3.06 11.87
C ASP A 64 1.38 -4.51 12.38
N TYR A 65 2.30 -5.29 11.82
CA TYR A 65 2.50 -6.69 12.21
C TYR A 65 2.63 -6.90 13.73
N ASN A 66 3.33 -6.01 14.44
CA ASN A 66 3.62 -6.12 15.87
C ASN A 66 2.50 -5.51 16.74
N GLN A 67 1.83 -4.46 16.26
CA GLN A 67 0.74 -3.76 16.94
C GLN A 67 -0.47 -3.69 16.01
N GLN A 68 -1.33 -4.71 16.08
CA GLN A 68 -2.47 -4.90 15.17
C GLN A 68 -3.75 -4.16 15.60
N SER A 69 -3.62 -3.12 16.42
CA SER A 69 -4.74 -2.25 16.79
C SER A 69 -4.43 -0.81 16.43
N PHE A 70 -5.42 -0.06 15.94
CA PHE A 70 -5.21 1.28 15.45
C PHE A 70 -4.74 2.22 16.57
N GLN A 71 -3.55 2.79 16.39
CA GLN A 71 -3.00 3.84 17.24
C GLN A 71 -3.07 5.16 16.49
N LEU A 72 -3.65 6.18 17.12
CA LEU A 72 -3.59 7.54 16.59
C LEU A 72 -2.14 8.03 16.70
N SER A 73 -1.51 8.33 15.56
CA SER A 73 -0.13 8.79 15.53
C SER A 73 0.02 10.16 16.17
N THR A 74 1.14 10.35 16.87
CA THR A 74 1.60 11.66 17.35
C THR A 74 2.47 12.39 16.33
N ALA A 75 3.05 11.68 15.36
CA ALA A 75 3.73 12.27 14.21
C ALA A 75 2.73 12.64 13.12
N ALA A 76 3.00 13.72 12.38
CA ALA A 76 2.18 14.12 11.24
C ALA A 76 2.59 13.41 9.93
N MET A 77 1.63 13.19 9.01
CA MET A 77 1.93 12.54 7.72
C MET A 77 2.96 13.30 6.87
N ASN A 78 3.12 14.61 7.06
CA ASN A 78 4.10 15.42 6.34
C ASN A 78 5.50 15.43 7.00
N GLU A 79 5.71 14.73 8.11
CA GLU A 79 7.02 14.56 8.71
C GLU A 79 7.84 13.43 8.03
N SER A 80 9.16 13.50 8.16
CA SER A 80 10.08 12.47 7.67
C SER A 80 10.28 11.29 8.63
N SER A 81 9.80 11.42 9.88
CA SER A 81 9.92 10.43 10.95
C SER A 81 8.98 9.23 10.78
N GLN A 82 7.88 9.40 10.06
CA GLN A 82 6.80 8.41 10.00
C GLN A 82 7.05 7.29 8.94
N PRO A 83 6.33 6.15 9.03
CA PRO A 83 6.57 4.91 8.29
C PRO A 83 6.69 5.07 6.77
N VAL A 84 5.82 5.86 6.15
CA VAL A 84 5.82 6.08 4.70
C VAL A 84 7.09 6.82 4.28
N ALA A 85 7.48 7.85 5.03
CA ALA A 85 8.70 8.60 4.74
C ALA A 85 9.95 7.75 4.96
N GLN A 86 10.00 6.98 6.05
CA GLN A 86 11.12 6.07 6.34
C GLN A 86 11.22 4.97 5.28
N THR A 87 10.10 4.40 4.85
CA THR A 87 10.07 3.39 3.77
C THR A 87 10.57 3.95 2.44
N LEU A 88 10.14 5.17 2.05
CA LEU A 88 10.56 5.79 0.79
C LEU A 88 12.02 6.27 0.81
N GLN A 89 12.61 6.53 1.98
CA GLN A 89 14.03 6.87 2.10
C GLN A 89 14.95 5.76 1.58
N GLU A 90 14.53 4.50 1.66
CA GLU A 90 15.26 3.36 1.06
C GLU A 90 15.45 3.51 -0.46
N ILE A 91 14.56 4.24 -1.14
CA ILE A 91 14.71 4.54 -2.56
C ILE A 91 15.55 5.80 -2.77
N TYR A 92 15.27 6.87 -2.02
CA TYR A 92 15.90 8.17 -2.24
C TYR A 92 17.39 8.21 -1.88
N ASN A 93 17.82 7.38 -0.93
CA ASN A 93 19.19 7.39 -0.42
C ASN A 93 20.06 6.25 -0.97
N SER A 94 19.46 5.23 -1.57
CA SER A 94 20.20 4.06 -2.04
C SER A 94 20.91 4.31 -3.37
N PRO A 95 22.12 3.77 -3.57
CA PRO A 95 22.77 3.76 -4.87
C PRO A 95 21.87 3.09 -5.91
N SER A 96 21.72 3.72 -7.09
CA SER A 96 20.80 3.24 -8.11
C SER A 96 21.18 1.84 -8.60
N GLU A 97 22.43 1.42 -8.57
CA GLU A 97 22.80 0.04 -8.96
C GLU A 97 22.24 -1.06 -8.02
N ASN A 98 21.84 -0.73 -6.80
CA ASN A 98 21.48 -1.73 -5.78
C ASN A 98 19.97 -1.90 -5.57
N VAL A 99 19.16 -0.94 -6.01
CA VAL A 99 17.72 -0.91 -5.72
C VAL A 99 16.91 -0.71 -7.00
N ALA A 100 16.15 -1.72 -7.39
CA ALA A 100 15.12 -1.58 -8.40
C ALA A 100 13.90 -0.90 -7.78
N HIS A 101 13.26 0.03 -8.49
CA HIS A 101 11.98 0.57 -8.06
C HIS A 101 11.10 0.99 -9.24
N ILE A 102 9.80 1.00 -8.99
CA ILE A 102 8.76 1.57 -9.84
C ILE A 102 7.84 2.40 -8.96
N MET A 103 7.61 3.65 -9.36
CA MET A 103 6.61 4.55 -8.81
C MET A 103 5.53 4.78 -9.85
N TYR A 104 4.28 4.56 -9.47
CA TYR A 104 3.14 4.69 -10.37
C TYR A 104 1.97 5.40 -9.71
N ASN A 105 1.26 6.19 -10.51
CA ASN A 105 0.09 6.96 -10.07
C ASN A 105 -0.65 7.46 -11.31
N ASP A 106 -1.97 7.32 -11.38
CA ASP A 106 -2.78 7.91 -12.45
C ASP A 106 -2.94 9.44 -12.34
N HIS A 107 -2.44 10.03 -11.26
CA HIS A 107 -2.22 11.47 -11.13
C HIS A 107 -0.82 11.68 -10.55
N PRO A 108 0.25 11.57 -11.37
CA PRO A 108 1.61 11.68 -10.89
C PRO A 108 1.90 13.03 -10.24
N PRO A 109 2.93 13.14 -9.37
CA PRO A 109 3.39 14.43 -8.88
C PRO A 109 3.78 15.33 -10.06
N ASP A 110 3.40 16.61 -10.01
CA ASP A 110 3.76 17.63 -11.00
C ASP A 110 3.31 17.36 -12.45
N GLU A 111 2.44 16.37 -12.68
CA GLU A 111 1.90 16.00 -13.99
C GLU A 111 0.37 16.01 -13.99
N GLU A 112 -0.22 16.05 -15.18
CA GLU A 112 -1.68 15.98 -15.37
C GLU A 112 -2.23 14.57 -15.13
N TYR A 113 -3.53 14.50 -14.85
CA TYR A 113 -4.24 13.24 -14.64
C TYR A 113 -4.28 12.38 -15.91
N GLN A 114 -3.99 11.08 -15.76
CA GLN A 114 -3.76 10.12 -16.82
C GLN A 114 -4.95 9.16 -16.98
N TRP A 115 -5.96 9.59 -17.73
CA TRP A 115 -7.23 8.86 -17.91
C TRP A 115 -7.09 7.51 -18.61
N SER A 116 -6.09 7.34 -19.48
CA SER A 116 -5.89 6.12 -20.27
C SER A 116 -5.29 4.95 -19.50
N TYR A 117 -4.78 5.21 -18.29
CA TYR A 117 -4.15 4.21 -17.43
C TYR A 117 -5.08 3.78 -16.30
N GLY A 118 -4.74 2.66 -15.67
CA GLY A 118 -5.47 2.14 -14.51
C GLY A 118 -5.59 3.16 -13.39
N HIS A 119 -6.70 3.11 -12.65
CA HIS A 119 -6.82 3.81 -11.38
C HIS A 119 -5.99 3.04 -10.37
N THR A 120 -4.70 3.31 -10.29
CA THR A 120 -3.78 2.58 -9.40
C THR A 120 -2.60 3.45 -9.01
N LYS A 121 -2.16 3.32 -7.76
CA LYS A 121 -1.06 4.14 -7.22
C LYS A 121 -0.25 3.34 -6.22
N GLY A 122 1.06 3.52 -6.27
CA GLY A 122 1.94 2.81 -5.37
C GLY A 122 3.40 2.89 -5.74
N VAL A 123 4.18 2.17 -4.93
CA VAL A 123 5.61 2.06 -5.08
C VAL A 123 6.01 0.61 -4.86
N VAL A 124 6.78 0.07 -5.79
CA VAL A 124 7.46 -1.21 -5.61
C VAL A 124 8.95 -0.93 -5.57
N ALA A 125 9.67 -1.48 -4.59
CA ALA A 125 11.13 -1.41 -4.56
C ALA A 125 11.74 -2.69 -4.03
N TYR A 126 12.89 -3.08 -4.59
CA TYR A 126 13.60 -4.31 -4.25
C TYR A 126 15.11 -4.09 -4.27
N ASP A 127 15.77 -4.63 -3.24
CA ASP A 127 17.17 -5.04 -3.34
C ASP A 127 17.24 -6.51 -3.86
N ARG A 128 18.42 -7.14 -3.79
CA ARG A 128 18.61 -8.52 -4.29
C ARG A 128 17.80 -9.57 -3.54
N ASN A 129 17.50 -9.32 -2.26
CA ASN A 129 16.94 -10.30 -1.33
C ASN A 129 15.52 -9.95 -0.89
N ASN A 130 15.26 -8.67 -0.65
CA ASN A 130 14.01 -8.17 -0.09
C ASN A 130 13.48 -6.98 -0.90
N GLY A 131 12.21 -6.68 -0.68
CA GLY A 131 11.58 -5.50 -1.20
C GLY A 131 10.33 -5.16 -0.43
N PHE A 132 9.65 -4.11 -0.88
CA PHE A 132 8.31 -3.78 -0.44
C PHE A 132 7.41 -3.46 -1.62
N TRP A 133 6.11 -3.63 -1.39
CA TRP A 133 5.07 -3.06 -2.21
C TRP A 133 4.16 -2.19 -1.35
N MET A 134 4.10 -0.91 -1.70
CA MET A 134 3.23 0.09 -1.09
C MET A 134 2.06 0.39 -2.05
N ILE A 135 0.83 0.16 -1.60
CA ILE A 135 -0.41 0.48 -2.30
C ILE A 135 -1.09 1.64 -1.55
N HIS A 136 -1.49 2.70 -2.25
CA HIS A 136 -2.09 3.87 -1.60
C HIS A 136 -3.13 4.59 -2.46
N SER A 137 -3.93 5.46 -1.84
CA SER A 137 -4.96 6.24 -2.54
C SER A 137 -4.56 7.70 -2.89
N VAL A 138 -3.38 8.15 -2.45
CA VAL A 138 -2.95 9.56 -2.50
C VAL A 138 -2.59 10.02 -3.93
N PRO A 139 -3.30 11.01 -4.53
CA PRO A 139 -2.89 11.60 -5.81
C PRO A 139 -1.64 12.47 -5.64
N ARG A 140 -0.86 12.63 -6.71
CA ARG A 140 0.36 13.46 -6.78
C ARG A 140 1.44 13.05 -5.78
N PHE A 141 1.51 11.75 -5.48
CA PHE A 141 2.39 11.18 -4.46
C PHE A 141 2.88 9.79 -4.88
N PRO A 142 4.09 9.38 -4.46
CA PRO A 142 5.17 10.21 -3.92
C PRO A 142 5.87 11.07 -4.99
N ARG A 143 6.80 11.95 -4.60
CA ARG A 143 7.66 12.65 -5.56
C ARG A 143 8.60 11.65 -6.25
N ARG A 144 8.92 11.91 -7.52
CA ARG A 144 9.86 11.08 -8.30
C ARG A 144 11.25 11.01 -7.65
N PHE A 145 11.67 12.11 -7.02
CA PHE A 145 12.96 12.24 -6.36
C PHE A 145 12.78 12.81 -4.95
N GLY A 146 13.69 12.43 -4.05
CA GLY A 146 13.71 12.91 -2.67
C GLY A 146 14.03 14.41 -2.55
N PRO A 147 13.90 14.97 -1.34
CA PRO A 147 13.46 14.31 -0.11
C PRO A 147 11.95 14.05 -0.08
N TYR A 148 11.51 13.27 0.90
CA TYR A 148 10.09 13.01 1.18
C TYR A 148 9.31 14.32 1.32
N ALA A 149 8.11 14.36 0.72
CA ALA A 149 7.14 15.41 0.94
C ALA A 149 5.73 14.83 0.76
N TRP A 150 4.83 15.19 1.68
CA TRP A 150 3.42 14.85 1.56
C TRP A 150 2.72 15.78 0.57
N ALA A 151 1.88 15.23 -0.30
CA ALA A 151 1.16 16.02 -1.28
C ALA A 151 0.06 16.88 -0.61
N ASP A 152 0.00 18.17 -0.90
CA ASP A 152 -0.97 19.08 -0.25
C ASP A 152 -2.43 18.70 -0.55
N ASN A 153 -2.71 18.16 -1.74
CA ASN A 153 -4.04 17.62 -2.07
C ASN A 153 -4.40 16.40 -1.22
N GLY A 154 -3.40 15.71 -0.66
CA GLY A 154 -3.58 14.59 0.28
C GLY A 154 -4.08 15.02 1.66
N ARG A 155 -4.19 16.33 1.96
CA ARG A 155 -4.71 16.79 3.26
C ARG A 155 -6.23 16.67 3.38
N ARG A 156 -6.97 16.94 2.31
CA ARG A 156 -8.42 17.17 2.35
C ARG A 156 -9.21 15.91 2.74
N TYR A 157 -8.95 14.80 2.05
CA TYR A 157 -9.75 13.58 2.16
C TYR A 157 -9.05 12.52 2.99
N GLY A 158 -9.80 11.57 3.53
CA GLY A 158 -9.24 10.33 4.08
C GLY A 158 -8.43 9.57 3.03
N GLN A 159 -7.37 8.87 3.44
CA GLN A 159 -6.49 8.10 2.54
C GLN A 159 -6.02 6.82 3.22
N SER A 160 -5.84 5.76 2.45
CA SER A 160 -5.24 4.50 2.91
C SER A 160 -3.84 4.32 2.33
N VAL A 161 -2.95 3.71 3.12
CA VAL A 161 -1.66 3.16 2.68
C VAL A 161 -1.51 1.76 3.28
N LEU A 162 -1.16 0.79 2.44
CA LEU A 162 -0.71 -0.53 2.85
C LEU A 162 0.71 -0.72 2.33
N CYS A 163 1.64 -1.07 3.21
CA CYS A 163 2.97 -1.52 2.82
C CYS A 163 3.17 -2.96 3.26
N VAL A 164 3.65 -3.81 2.36
CA VAL A 164 4.04 -5.20 2.67
C VAL A 164 5.45 -5.47 2.21
N SER A 165 6.28 -5.98 3.11
CA SER A 165 7.64 -6.44 2.85
C SER A 165 7.60 -7.84 2.24
N PHE A 166 8.35 -8.06 1.18
CA PHE A 166 8.41 -9.31 0.44
C PHE A 166 9.86 -9.76 0.26
N LYS A 167 10.04 -11.05 -0.07
CA LYS A 167 11.32 -11.56 -0.57
C LYS A 167 11.34 -11.45 -2.09
N SER A 168 12.54 -11.34 -2.67
CA SER A 168 12.72 -11.16 -4.12
C SER A 168 12.01 -12.18 -5.03
N PRO A 169 11.70 -13.43 -4.64
CA PRO A 169 10.89 -14.32 -5.48
C PRO A 169 9.49 -13.80 -5.81
N GLU A 170 8.90 -12.90 -4.99
CA GLU A 170 7.58 -12.32 -5.26
C GLU A 170 7.62 -11.16 -6.27
N MET A 171 8.82 -10.64 -6.55
CA MET A 171 9.04 -9.48 -7.42
C MET A 171 8.39 -9.66 -8.80
N GLU A 172 8.59 -10.83 -9.42
CA GLU A 172 8.04 -11.18 -10.72
C GLU A 172 6.50 -11.39 -10.68
N ASN A 173 5.96 -11.90 -9.57
CA ASN A 173 4.52 -12.04 -9.40
C ASN A 173 3.84 -10.68 -9.33
N ILE A 174 4.44 -9.73 -8.60
CA ILE A 174 3.96 -8.35 -8.50
C ILE A 174 4.05 -7.65 -9.87
N ALA A 175 5.16 -7.80 -10.59
CA ALA A 175 5.31 -7.25 -11.94
C ALA A 175 4.18 -7.72 -12.88
N LYS A 176 3.82 -9.02 -12.81
CA LYS A 176 2.71 -9.58 -13.57
C LYS A 176 1.36 -8.99 -13.16
N GLN A 177 1.12 -8.72 -11.87
CA GLN A 177 -0.12 -8.05 -11.44
C GLN A 177 -0.20 -6.63 -12.01
N LEU A 178 0.91 -5.89 -12.01
CA LEU A 178 0.95 -4.54 -12.57
C LEU A 178 0.63 -4.51 -14.08
N LEU A 179 0.98 -5.54 -14.86
CA LEU A 179 0.54 -5.63 -16.27
C LEU A 179 -0.99 -5.67 -16.42
N TYR A 180 -1.71 -6.27 -15.47
CA TYR A 180 -3.17 -6.23 -15.46
C TYR A 180 -3.67 -4.86 -15.01
N ASN A 181 -3.06 -4.26 -13.98
CA ASN A 181 -3.47 -2.94 -13.51
C ASN A 181 -3.23 -1.84 -14.53
N TYR A 182 -2.26 -2.02 -15.44
CA TYR A 182 -1.85 -1.07 -16.47
C TYR A 182 -1.57 0.34 -15.88
N PRO A 183 -0.61 0.44 -14.94
CA PRO A 183 -0.33 1.67 -14.21
C PRO A 183 0.33 2.74 -15.08
N CYS A 184 0.10 4.01 -14.74
CA CYS A 184 0.96 5.10 -15.23
C CYS A 184 2.24 5.15 -14.40
N VAL A 185 3.34 4.63 -14.95
CA VAL A 185 4.66 4.71 -14.33
C VAL A 185 5.29 6.07 -14.62
N TYR A 186 5.66 6.79 -13.56
CA TYR A 186 6.31 8.09 -13.67
C TYR A 186 7.74 8.11 -13.10
N GLY A 187 8.14 7.10 -12.34
CA GLY A 187 9.50 6.98 -11.82
C GLY A 187 9.94 5.52 -11.84
N SER A 188 11.14 5.25 -12.31
CA SER A 188 11.67 3.88 -12.32
C SER A 188 13.19 3.84 -12.32
N ASN A 189 13.73 2.80 -11.71
CA ASN A 189 15.12 2.40 -11.84
C ASN A 189 15.18 0.87 -11.88
N LEU A 190 15.83 0.28 -12.88
CA LEU A 190 15.83 -1.17 -13.09
C LEU A 190 17.26 -1.67 -13.39
N PRO A 191 18.08 -1.90 -12.34
CA PRO A 191 19.41 -2.49 -12.50
C PRO A 191 19.33 -3.88 -13.15
N SER A 192 20.29 -4.19 -14.04
CA SER A 192 20.28 -5.42 -14.84
C SER A 192 20.22 -6.70 -14.00
N ASN A 193 20.96 -6.74 -12.89
CA ASN A 193 20.98 -7.87 -11.96
C ASN A 193 19.63 -8.13 -11.25
N LEU A 194 18.77 -7.11 -11.13
CA LEU A 194 17.44 -7.25 -10.54
C LEU A 194 16.38 -7.52 -11.62
N LEU A 195 16.60 -7.02 -12.85
CA LEU A 195 15.80 -7.40 -14.01
C LEU A 195 15.90 -8.90 -14.35
N GLU A 196 17.03 -9.55 -14.04
CA GLU A 196 17.14 -11.01 -14.17
C GLU A 196 16.16 -11.76 -13.26
N ILE A 197 15.78 -11.18 -12.11
CA ILE A 197 14.81 -11.76 -11.17
C ILE A 197 13.38 -11.53 -11.66
N ALA A 198 13.09 -10.31 -12.13
CA ALA A 198 11.75 -9.91 -12.58
C ALA A 198 11.80 -9.13 -13.90
N PRO A 199 11.99 -9.82 -15.04
CA PRO A 199 12.09 -9.17 -16.35
C PRO A 199 10.78 -8.46 -16.75
N THR A 200 9.64 -8.92 -16.23
CA THR A 200 8.33 -8.34 -16.51
C THR A 200 8.23 -6.86 -16.11
N PHE A 201 9.05 -6.37 -15.17
CA PHE A 201 9.06 -4.94 -14.85
C PHE A 201 9.49 -4.05 -16.01
N GLN A 202 10.33 -4.54 -16.92
CA GLN A 202 10.67 -3.78 -18.11
C GLN A 202 9.45 -3.55 -19.02
N GLU A 203 8.57 -4.55 -19.09
CA GLU A 203 7.29 -4.45 -19.82
C GLU A 203 6.37 -3.42 -19.14
N VAL A 204 6.23 -3.47 -17.82
CA VAL A 204 5.45 -2.50 -17.04
C VAL A 204 5.95 -1.06 -17.28
N VAL A 205 7.25 -0.82 -17.19
CA VAL A 205 7.85 0.51 -17.44
C VAL A 205 7.67 0.96 -18.88
N SER A 206 7.66 0.04 -19.85
CA SER A 206 7.41 0.36 -21.26
C SER A 206 5.95 0.69 -21.59
N GLY A 207 5.04 0.59 -20.60
CA GLY A 207 3.61 0.79 -20.82
C GLY A 207 2.94 -0.41 -21.52
N SER A 208 3.51 -1.62 -21.38
CA SER A 208 2.85 -2.84 -21.84
C SER A 208 1.75 -3.27 -20.86
N HIS A 209 0.76 -4.00 -21.38
CA HIS A 209 -0.34 -4.56 -20.59
C HIS A 209 -0.71 -5.95 -21.09
N VAL A 210 -1.60 -6.62 -20.36
CA VAL A 210 -2.06 -7.96 -20.73
C VAL A 210 -2.71 -7.98 -22.12
N PRO A 211 -2.34 -8.92 -23.00
CA PRO A 211 -2.75 -8.89 -24.41
C PRO A 211 -4.13 -9.52 -24.67
N GLY A 212 -4.70 -10.24 -23.70
CA GLY A 212 -5.93 -10.99 -23.91
C GLY A 212 -6.59 -11.49 -22.64
N ALA A 213 -7.77 -12.06 -22.81
CA ALA A 213 -8.58 -12.60 -21.72
C ALA A 213 -7.93 -13.82 -21.04
N PRO A 214 -8.23 -14.09 -19.75
CA PRO A 214 -9.11 -13.31 -18.88
C PRO A 214 -8.46 -11.98 -18.48
N PHE A 215 -9.20 -10.87 -18.55
CA PHE A 215 -8.69 -9.51 -18.24
C PHE A 215 -8.59 -9.23 -16.73
N TYR A 216 -8.40 -10.27 -15.93
CA TYR A 216 -8.20 -10.23 -14.49
C TYR A 216 -7.23 -11.33 -14.07
N LYS A 217 -6.59 -11.14 -12.93
CA LYS A 217 -5.69 -12.13 -12.35
C LYS A 217 -5.74 -12.07 -10.84
N GLN A 218 -5.67 -13.25 -10.24
CA GLN A 218 -5.42 -13.42 -8.82
C GLN A 218 -4.06 -14.06 -8.61
N VAL A 219 -3.36 -13.64 -7.56
CA VAL A 219 -2.14 -14.29 -7.10
C VAL A 219 -2.05 -14.21 -5.58
N THR A 220 -1.64 -15.30 -4.94
CA THR A 220 -1.27 -15.30 -3.53
C THR A 220 0.23 -15.07 -3.41
N LEU A 221 0.59 -14.01 -2.71
CA LEU A 221 1.94 -13.59 -2.36
C LEU A 221 2.20 -13.92 -0.89
N ARG A 222 3.45 -14.17 -0.51
CA ARG A 222 3.86 -14.34 0.88
C ARG A 222 4.77 -13.21 1.33
N SER A 223 4.38 -12.50 2.38
CA SER A 223 5.22 -11.48 3.00
C SER A 223 6.53 -12.09 3.52
N ARG A 224 7.50 -11.24 3.87
CA ARG A 224 8.79 -11.65 4.43
C ARG A 224 8.63 -12.51 5.69
N GLY A 225 7.64 -12.18 6.52
CA GLY A 225 7.22 -12.87 7.74
C GLY A 225 6.30 -14.07 7.49
N GLY A 226 5.92 -14.34 6.25
CA GLY A 226 5.17 -15.53 5.84
C GLY A 226 3.64 -15.38 5.86
N GLN A 227 3.10 -14.19 6.17
CA GLN A 227 1.68 -13.90 6.03
C GLN A 227 1.28 -13.97 4.55
N GLN A 228 0.16 -14.63 4.27
CA GLN A 228 -0.38 -14.73 2.91
C GLN A 228 -1.22 -13.50 2.61
N PHE A 229 -0.96 -12.90 1.45
CA PHE A 229 -1.75 -11.83 0.86
C PHE A 229 -2.21 -12.28 -0.52
N THR A 230 -3.48 -12.10 -0.84
CA THR A 230 -4.02 -12.36 -2.18
C THR A 230 -4.27 -11.03 -2.88
N HIS A 231 -3.60 -10.80 -4.00
CA HIS A 231 -3.86 -9.65 -4.85
C HIS A 231 -4.86 -10.04 -5.94
N TYR A 232 -5.88 -9.20 -6.12
CA TYR A 232 -6.82 -9.26 -7.24
C TYR A 232 -6.58 -8.07 -8.15
N ALA A 233 -6.13 -8.33 -9.38
CA ALA A 233 -5.94 -7.32 -10.41
C ALA A 233 -6.98 -7.45 -11.51
N LYS A 234 -7.42 -6.30 -12.04
CA LYS A 234 -8.17 -6.22 -13.29
C LYS A 234 -7.54 -5.23 -14.25
N HIS A 235 -7.77 -5.47 -15.54
CA HIS A 235 -7.52 -4.54 -16.65
C HIS A 235 -8.82 -3.81 -17.04
N ASN A 236 -8.71 -2.73 -17.83
CA ASN A 236 -9.90 -1.97 -18.27
C ASN A 236 -10.89 -2.80 -19.10
N HIS A 237 -10.44 -3.86 -19.75
CA HIS A 237 -11.31 -4.77 -20.50
C HIS A 237 -12.07 -5.79 -19.62
N PHE A 238 -11.88 -5.79 -18.29
CA PHE A 238 -12.65 -6.63 -17.37
C PHE A 238 -14.14 -6.24 -17.35
N GLY A 239 -14.45 -4.94 -17.45
CA GLY A 239 -15.80 -4.42 -17.66
C GLY A 239 -16.80 -4.64 -16.51
N LYS A 240 -16.32 -4.98 -15.30
CA LYS A 240 -17.16 -5.27 -14.13
C LYS A 240 -16.61 -4.66 -12.83
N ASP A 241 -17.44 -4.66 -11.79
CA ASP A 241 -17.06 -4.28 -10.42
C ASP A 241 -16.03 -5.28 -9.88
N LEU A 242 -14.86 -4.78 -9.46
CA LEU A 242 -13.78 -5.59 -8.90
C LEU A 242 -14.23 -6.32 -7.64
N TYR A 243 -14.95 -5.63 -6.75
CA TYR A 243 -15.30 -6.19 -5.45
C TYR A 243 -16.44 -7.20 -5.58
N ALA A 244 -17.52 -6.83 -6.26
CA ALA A 244 -18.69 -7.68 -6.39
C ALA A 244 -18.48 -8.89 -7.33
N LYS A 245 -17.70 -8.73 -8.41
CA LYS A 245 -17.58 -9.75 -9.49
C LYS A 245 -16.23 -10.47 -9.54
N LEU A 246 -15.36 -10.23 -8.57
CA LEU A 246 -14.11 -10.96 -8.45
C LEU A 246 -13.83 -11.30 -6.98
N VAL A 247 -13.73 -10.30 -6.11
CA VAL A 247 -13.31 -10.53 -4.72
C VAL A 247 -14.38 -11.29 -3.90
N ALA A 248 -15.64 -10.84 -3.93
CA ALA A 248 -16.72 -11.48 -3.19
C ALA A 248 -17.01 -12.91 -3.68
N GLU A 249 -16.92 -13.11 -5.00
CA GLU A 249 -17.13 -14.41 -5.65
C GLU A 249 -15.99 -15.40 -5.32
N ASP A 250 -14.73 -14.98 -5.33
CA ASP A 250 -13.59 -15.84 -4.96
C ASP A 250 -13.58 -16.19 -3.47
N LEU A 251 -13.89 -15.23 -2.61
CA LEU A 251 -13.93 -15.45 -1.16
C LEU A 251 -15.15 -16.27 -0.73
N GLU A 252 -16.19 -16.35 -1.57
CA GLU A 252 -17.52 -16.86 -1.21
C GLU A 252 -18.12 -16.16 0.03
N ARG A 253 -17.97 -14.82 0.08
CA ARG A 253 -18.37 -13.98 1.23
C ARG A 253 -18.93 -12.64 0.82
N ASP A 254 -19.82 -12.14 1.66
CA ASP A 254 -20.26 -10.75 1.56
C ASP A 254 -19.10 -9.81 1.90
N LEU A 255 -19.06 -8.66 1.22
CA LEU A 255 -18.08 -7.60 1.43
C LEU A 255 -18.76 -6.31 1.86
N TYR A 256 -18.12 -5.58 2.76
CA TYR A 256 -18.41 -4.17 3.06
C TYR A 256 -17.29 -3.32 2.48
N VAL A 257 -17.63 -2.42 1.56
CA VAL A 257 -16.66 -1.76 0.69
C VAL A 257 -16.74 -0.24 0.85
N GLU A 258 -15.67 0.35 1.36
CA GLU A 258 -15.45 1.79 1.38
C GLU A 258 -14.61 2.17 0.16
N THR A 259 -15.14 3.11 -0.62
CA THR A 259 -14.42 3.77 -1.70
C THR A 259 -15.04 5.13 -1.93
N TRP A 260 -14.24 6.07 -2.44
CA TRP A 260 -14.78 7.33 -2.95
C TRP A 260 -15.78 7.10 -4.08
N LYS A 261 -16.98 7.70 -3.98
CA LYS A 261 -18.00 7.64 -5.02
C LYS A 261 -18.55 9.05 -5.24
N ARG A 262 -18.66 9.54 -6.49
CA ARG A 262 -19.04 10.93 -6.76
C ARG A 262 -19.96 11.10 -7.95
N ASN A 263 -19.56 10.65 -9.13
CA ASN A 263 -20.21 10.99 -10.39
C ASN A 263 -21.22 9.93 -10.81
N THR A 264 -20.78 8.67 -10.86
CA THR A 264 -21.56 7.53 -11.33
C THR A 264 -21.49 6.38 -10.31
N PRO A 265 -21.91 6.62 -9.05
CA PRO A 265 -21.83 5.63 -7.98
C PRO A 265 -22.60 4.36 -8.36
N LEU A 266 -22.01 3.19 -8.09
CA LEU A 266 -22.73 1.93 -8.13
C LEU A 266 -23.47 1.74 -6.80
N PRO A 267 -24.71 1.25 -6.79
CA PRO A 267 -25.37 0.83 -5.56
C PRO A 267 -24.69 -0.43 -4.99
N SER A 268 -25.01 -0.78 -3.76
CA SER A 268 -24.74 -2.12 -3.21
C SER A 268 -25.18 -3.21 -4.20
N ASP A 269 -24.29 -4.17 -4.47
CA ASP A 269 -24.55 -5.24 -5.44
C ASP A 269 -24.99 -6.49 -4.67
N CYS A 270 -26.26 -6.84 -4.82
CA CYS A 270 -26.86 -8.05 -4.27
C CYS A 270 -27.42 -8.97 -5.36
N SER A 271 -26.88 -8.86 -6.58
CA SER A 271 -27.35 -9.63 -7.74
C SER A 271 -26.79 -11.05 -7.80
N ALA A 272 -25.72 -11.32 -7.05
CA ALA A 272 -25.07 -12.62 -6.93
C ALA A 272 -25.32 -13.22 -5.53
N GLN A 273 -24.85 -14.45 -5.32
CA GLN A 273 -24.94 -15.13 -4.01
C GLN A 273 -24.19 -14.39 -2.90
N HIS A 274 -23.10 -13.72 -3.26
CA HIS A 274 -22.25 -12.97 -2.35
C HIS A 274 -22.35 -11.49 -2.68
N HIS A 275 -22.68 -10.68 -1.69
CA HIS A 275 -23.02 -9.28 -1.87
C HIS A 275 -21.81 -8.37 -1.66
N ALA A 276 -21.84 -7.20 -2.28
CA ALA A 276 -20.91 -6.12 -1.99
C ALA A 276 -21.69 -4.88 -1.55
N TYR A 277 -21.72 -4.61 -0.24
CA TYR A 277 -22.37 -3.47 0.37
C TYR A 277 -21.47 -2.23 0.35
N ASN A 278 -22.02 -1.07 -0.01
CA ASN A 278 -21.27 0.19 0.10
C ASN A 278 -21.25 0.67 1.55
N ILE A 279 -20.08 0.98 2.08
CA ILE A 279 -19.95 1.79 3.29
C ILE A 279 -20.29 3.24 2.92
N LEU A 280 -21.10 3.87 3.77
CA LEU A 280 -21.56 5.24 3.62
C LEU A 280 -20.88 6.17 4.63
N GLU A 281 -20.65 5.68 5.83
CA GLU A 281 -20.19 6.52 6.92
C GLU A 281 -19.20 5.78 7.81
N ILE A 282 -18.14 6.49 8.19
CA ILE A 282 -16.98 5.98 8.92
C ILE A 282 -16.85 6.75 10.23
N LYS A 283 -16.48 6.08 11.32
CA LYS A 283 -16.25 6.73 12.60
C LYS A 283 -15.00 6.17 13.30
N PHE A 284 -14.01 7.04 13.50
CA PHE A 284 -12.86 6.74 14.35
C PHE A 284 -13.10 7.18 15.80
N PRO A 285 -12.40 6.61 16.79
CA PRO A 285 -12.53 7.04 18.19
C PRO A 285 -12.25 8.52 18.45
N SER A 286 -11.36 9.13 17.65
CA SER A 286 -10.94 10.54 17.78
C SER A 286 -11.71 11.52 16.90
N THR A 287 -12.75 11.06 16.18
CA THR A 287 -13.51 11.90 15.26
C THR A 287 -15.02 11.74 15.45
N ASP A 288 -15.77 12.76 15.06
CA ASP A 288 -17.16 12.54 14.68
C ASP A 288 -17.22 11.66 13.41
N GLN A 289 -18.40 11.14 13.13
CA GLN A 289 -18.66 10.38 11.91
C GLN A 289 -18.45 11.27 10.67
N PHE A 290 -17.83 10.72 9.63
CA PHE A 290 -17.67 11.38 8.34
C PHE A 290 -18.07 10.48 7.18
N SER A 291 -18.44 11.12 6.08
CA SER A 291 -19.03 10.45 4.93
C SER A 291 -17.96 9.87 4.00
N TYR A 292 -18.30 8.81 3.27
CA TYR A 292 -17.52 8.28 2.14
C TYR A 292 -17.13 9.35 1.09
N ARG A 293 -17.86 10.48 1.04
CA ARG A 293 -17.56 11.62 0.16
C ARG A 293 -16.34 12.42 0.60
N GLU A 294 -15.97 12.30 1.88
CA GLU A 294 -14.80 12.91 2.49
C GLU A 294 -13.61 11.93 2.55
N ASP A 295 -13.73 10.76 1.93
CA ASP A 295 -12.74 9.70 1.98
C ASP A 295 -12.33 9.21 0.59
N HIS A 296 -11.02 9.18 0.33
CA HIS A 296 -10.42 8.61 -0.88
C HIS A 296 -9.82 7.22 -0.66
N SER A 297 -9.73 6.76 0.59
CA SER A 297 -9.34 5.40 0.91
C SER A 297 -10.23 4.41 0.19
N LYS A 298 -9.66 3.24 -0.05
CA LYS A 298 -10.33 2.16 -0.75
C LYS A 298 -9.98 0.88 -0.02
N TRP A 299 -10.94 0.43 0.75
CA TRP A 299 -10.79 -0.75 1.56
C TRP A 299 -12.08 -1.55 1.58
N ALA A 300 -11.93 -2.86 1.77
CA ALA A 300 -13.06 -3.75 1.90
C ALA A 300 -12.79 -4.75 3.00
N ILE A 301 -13.83 -5.12 3.75
CA ILE A 301 -13.78 -6.25 4.67
C ILE A 301 -14.80 -7.29 4.28
N SER A 302 -14.48 -8.57 4.49
CA SER A 302 -15.47 -9.63 4.42
C SER A 302 -16.44 -9.56 5.61
N ASP A 303 -17.51 -10.34 5.55
CA ASP A 303 -18.22 -10.74 6.76
C ASP A 303 -17.29 -11.44 7.78
N GLN A 304 -17.82 -11.61 9.00
CA GLN A 304 -17.08 -12.13 10.15
C GLN A 304 -16.64 -13.59 10.06
N SER A 305 -17.11 -14.34 9.06
CA SER A 305 -16.74 -15.76 8.91
C SER A 305 -15.39 -15.94 8.21
N ALA A 306 -14.90 -14.94 7.48
CA ALA A 306 -13.60 -15.01 6.79
C ALA A 306 -12.52 -14.06 7.33
N ASN A 307 -12.90 -12.97 8.00
CA ASN A 307 -11.97 -11.99 8.59
C ASN A 307 -10.92 -11.43 7.61
N VAL A 308 -11.32 -11.19 6.36
CA VAL A 308 -10.45 -10.67 5.31
C VAL A 308 -10.54 -9.15 5.25
N ILE A 309 -9.40 -8.46 5.26
CA ILE A 309 -9.25 -7.02 4.99
C ILE A 309 -8.51 -6.84 3.67
N CYS A 310 -8.99 -5.92 2.84
CA CYS A 310 -8.43 -5.56 1.56
C CYS A 310 -8.15 -4.05 1.50
N ILE A 311 -7.00 -3.66 0.94
CA ILE A 311 -6.68 -2.26 0.60
C ILE A 311 -6.38 -2.21 -0.89
N GLY A 312 -6.90 -1.22 -1.60
CA GLY A 312 -6.81 -1.22 -3.06
C GLY A 312 -6.88 0.13 -3.73
N ASP A 313 -7.13 0.06 -5.03
CA ASP A 313 -7.01 1.19 -5.93
C ASP A 313 -8.30 1.64 -6.59
N ILE A 314 -9.30 0.74 -6.69
CA ILE A 314 -10.50 0.95 -7.49
C ILE A 314 -11.65 1.50 -6.64
N ASN A 315 -12.32 2.55 -7.15
CA ASN A 315 -13.61 3.01 -6.64
C ASN A 315 -14.77 2.15 -7.15
N ARG A 316 -15.89 2.11 -6.42
CA ARG A 316 -17.14 1.53 -6.89
C ARG A 316 -18.00 2.54 -7.67
N GLU A 317 -17.52 2.91 -8.86
CA GLU A 317 -18.24 3.76 -9.82
C GLU A 317 -18.27 3.12 -11.21
N ARG A 318 -19.28 3.46 -12.03
CA ARG A 318 -19.46 2.88 -13.37
C ARG A 318 -18.25 3.13 -14.27
N ASP A 319 -17.68 4.33 -14.21
CA ASP A 319 -16.52 4.70 -15.04
C ASP A 319 -15.25 3.90 -14.68
N GLN A 320 -15.23 3.22 -13.52
CA GLN A 320 -14.12 2.34 -13.15
C GLN A 320 -14.23 0.94 -13.77
N PHE A 321 -15.31 0.60 -14.48
CA PHE A 321 -15.38 -0.64 -15.25
C PHE A 321 -14.33 -0.65 -16.37
N ASP A 322 -14.07 0.51 -16.95
CA ASP A 322 -13.15 0.74 -18.06
C ASP A 322 -11.75 1.18 -17.58
N ARG A 323 -11.36 0.81 -16.35
CA ARG A 323 -10.04 1.11 -15.80
C ARG A 323 -9.40 -0.10 -15.13
N GLY A 324 -8.09 -0.23 -15.31
CA GLY A 324 -7.30 -1.22 -14.57
C GLY A 324 -7.04 -0.78 -13.13
N GLY A 325 -6.69 -1.73 -12.27
CA GLY A 325 -6.36 -1.52 -10.86
C GLY A 325 -6.63 -2.78 -10.04
N GLY A 326 -6.32 -2.76 -8.75
CA GLY A 326 -6.43 -3.96 -7.93
C GLY A 326 -6.71 -3.72 -6.45
N THR A 327 -6.71 -4.80 -5.70
CA THR A 327 -6.76 -4.77 -4.23
C THR A 327 -5.98 -5.94 -3.64
N LEU A 328 -5.23 -5.67 -2.58
CA LEU A 328 -4.45 -6.64 -1.83
C LEU A 328 -5.18 -6.99 -0.54
N CYS A 329 -5.50 -8.27 -0.38
CA CYS A 329 -6.32 -8.80 0.71
C CYS A 329 -5.54 -9.77 1.59
N ALA A 330 -5.84 -9.81 2.89
CA ALA A 330 -5.32 -10.83 3.79
C ALA A 330 -6.35 -11.19 4.88
N ASN A 331 -6.31 -12.44 5.32
CA ASN A 331 -7.00 -12.87 6.54
C ASN A 331 -6.17 -12.41 7.74
N LEU A 332 -6.64 -11.35 8.41
CA LEU A 332 -6.00 -10.72 9.57
C LEU A 332 -7.08 -10.37 10.58
N PRO A 333 -7.48 -11.28 11.49
CA PRO A 333 -8.66 -11.10 12.34
C PRO A 333 -8.64 -9.84 13.20
N ASN A 334 -7.48 -9.48 13.77
CA ASN A 334 -7.37 -8.27 14.59
C ASN A 334 -7.52 -7.00 13.74
N VAL A 335 -6.81 -6.93 12.60
CA VAL A 335 -6.90 -5.79 11.68
C VAL A 335 -8.31 -5.68 11.10
N TRP A 336 -8.91 -6.79 10.70
CA TRP A 336 -10.29 -6.84 10.23
C TRP A 336 -11.27 -6.28 11.27
N GLN A 337 -11.09 -6.62 12.55
CA GLN A 337 -11.94 -6.14 13.63
C GLN A 337 -11.80 -4.62 13.79
N GLU A 338 -10.59 -4.08 13.72
CA GLU A 338 -10.35 -2.62 13.75
C GLU A 338 -11.11 -1.90 12.63
N TYR A 339 -11.08 -2.42 11.39
CA TYR A 339 -11.81 -1.82 10.27
C TYR A 339 -13.33 -2.00 10.37
N LYS A 340 -13.80 -3.14 10.89
CA LYS A 340 -15.23 -3.38 11.14
C LYS A 340 -15.81 -2.35 12.10
N ASP A 341 -15.08 -2.04 13.17
CA ASP A 341 -15.53 -1.10 14.20
C ASP A 341 -15.60 0.35 13.69
N LEU A 342 -15.00 0.65 12.54
CA LEU A 342 -15.12 1.95 11.88
C LEU A 342 -16.44 2.13 11.13
N ILE A 343 -17.14 1.04 10.75
CA ILE A 343 -18.34 1.12 9.92
C ILE A 343 -19.50 1.67 10.75
N ALA A 344 -19.85 2.94 10.53
CA ALA A 344 -20.99 3.58 11.19
C ALA A 344 -22.30 3.32 10.43
N GLN A 345 -22.25 3.31 9.10
CA GLN A 345 -23.39 3.04 8.24
C GLN A 345 -22.96 2.41 6.91
N TYR A 346 -23.76 1.47 6.42
CA TYR A 346 -23.66 0.92 5.06
C TYR A 346 -25.00 0.99 4.33
N GLU A 347 -24.95 0.94 3.01
CA GLU A 347 -26.09 0.92 2.10
C GLU A 347 -26.65 -0.52 1.99
N PRO A 348 -27.92 -0.77 2.38
CA PRO A 348 -28.54 -2.07 2.17
C PRO A 348 -28.78 -2.35 0.68
N CYS A 349 -29.20 -3.57 0.34
CA CYS A 349 -29.59 -3.89 -1.03
C CYS A 349 -30.73 -2.97 -1.52
N PRO A 350 -30.71 -2.54 -2.81
CA PRO A 350 -31.75 -1.71 -3.41
C PRO A 350 -33.17 -2.30 -3.40
#